data_AF-A0A239JNJ5-F1
#
_entry.id   AF-A0A239JNJ5-F1
#
_cell.length_a   1.000
_cell.length_b   1.000
_cell.length_c   1.000
_cell.angle_alpha   90.00
_cell.angle_beta   90.00
_cell.angle_gamma   90.00
#
_symmetry.space_group_name_H-M   'P 1'
#
loop_
_entity.id
_entity.type
_entity.pdbx_description
1 polymer ?
#
loop_
_entity_poly.entity_id
_entity_poly.type
_entity_poly.pdbx_seq_one_letter_code
_entity_poly.pdbx_strand_id
1 'polypeptide(L)'
;MTDRSVPPPADAGGAAEQTGVGGAAGAEPATARGEAAGAEPATARGEQTRKLILDTAMRLFRERGYAQTTMRAVAKEAGVAVGNAYYYFGSKEHLIQEFYAETLVEHRTRAARVLATETGFAERLRGVLHAGVDTMTPSHEFAASFFKTAAEPTSPLSPFSTESSPTRDASIALFREALTGSTAKVDPELRDELPELLWLAYMGVILYWVYDRSPDQTKTRALINGAVPLIDRLVGLSRLRVLRPVTRDVLGLIRTLRQ
;
A
#
# COMPACT_ATOMS: atom_id res chain seq x y z
N MET A 1 43.28 29.42 -26.19
CA MET A 1 42.49 28.18 -26.09
C MET A 1 41.27 28.40 -26.95
N THR A 2 41.49 28.29 -28.26
CA THR A 2 40.67 28.81 -29.34
C THR A 2 39.88 27.67 -29.97
N ASP A 3 38.57 27.83 -29.91
CA ASP A 3 37.58 27.67 -30.97
C ASP A 3 37.74 26.51 -31.97
N ARG A 4 36.75 25.61 -31.96
CA ARG A 4 36.61 24.45 -32.84
C ARG A 4 35.87 24.86 -34.11
N SER A 5 36.62 25.10 -35.18
CA SER A 5 36.10 25.13 -36.54
C SER A 5 35.86 23.72 -37.07
N VAL A 6 34.60 23.39 -37.37
CA VAL A 6 34.16 22.21 -38.13
C VAL A 6 33.91 22.65 -39.58
N PRO A 7 34.48 21.99 -40.60
CA PRO A 7 34.15 22.25 -42.00
C PRO A 7 32.96 21.39 -42.48
N PRO A 8 32.10 21.90 -43.40
CA PRO A 8 31.03 21.13 -44.03
C PRO A 8 31.48 20.49 -45.36
N PRO A 9 30.75 19.48 -45.84
CA PRO A 9 30.31 19.48 -47.24
C PRO A 9 28.88 18.88 -47.38
N ALA A 10 28.13 18.99 -48.46
CA ALA A 10 28.00 19.89 -49.61
C ALA A 10 26.70 19.38 -50.30
N ASP A 11 25.85 20.30 -50.73
CA ASP A 11 24.64 20.01 -51.51
C ASP A 11 24.94 19.36 -52.87
N ALA A 12 24.04 18.49 -53.35
CA ALA A 12 23.28 18.73 -54.59
C ALA A 12 22.57 17.47 -55.11
N GLY A 13 21.28 17.63 -55.42
CA GLY A 13 20.72 17.12 -56.67
C GLY A 13 19.52 16.18 -56.55
N GLY A 14 18.38 16.60 -57.12
CA GLY A 14 17.40 15.67 -57.70
C GLY A 14 15.94 16.06 -57.49
N ALA A 15 15.30 16.50 -58.56
CA ALA A 15 13.98 17.10 -58.60
C ALA A 15 12.78 16.13 -58.58
N ALA A 16 11.63 16.71 -58.24
CA ALA A 16 10.24 16.42 -58.58
C ALA A 16 9.94 15.34 -59.64
N GLU A 17 8.87 14.55 -59.42
CA GLU A 17 7.62 14.71 -60.18
C GLU A 17 6.43 13.94 -59.58
N GLN A 18 5.26 14.52 -59.77
CA GLN A 18 3.92 14.05 -59.38
C GLN A 18 3.39 13.03 -60.40
N THR A 19 2.41 12.21 -60.01
CA THR A 19 1.07 12.08 -60.63
C THR A 19 0.39 10.77 -60.24
N GLY A 20 -0.93 10.81 -60.03
CA GLY A 20 -1.78 9.60 -60.02
C GLY A 20 -2.97 9.63 -59.07
N VAL A 21 -3.94 10.51 -59.34
CA VAL A 21 -5.30 10.48 -58.74
C VAL A 21 -6.25 9.75 -59.69
N GLY A 22 -7.19 8.97 -59.14
CA GLY A 22 -8.42 8.48 -59.78
C GLY A 22 -8.68 7.01 -59.42
N GLY A 23 -9.85 6.57 -58.97
CA GLY A 23 -11.19 7.13 -58.87
C GLY A 23 -12.15 5.99 -58.52
N ALA A 24 -13.21 6.30 -57.80
CA ALA A 24 -14.10 5.42 -57.04
C ALA A 24 -14.96 4.40 -57.82
N ALA A 25 -15.38 3.33 -57.15
CA ALA A 25 -16.75 2.79 -57.17
C ALA A 25 -16.93 1.77 -56.03
N GLY A 26 -18.04 1.88 -55.30
CA GLY A 26 -18.21 1.34 -53.94
C GLY A 26 -18.88 -0.03 -53.80
N ALA A 27 -18.96 -0.47 -52.54
CA ALA A 27 -20.01 -1.33 -51.99
C ALA A 27 -19.81 -1.46 -50.47
N GLU A 28 -20.70 -0.85 -49.69
CA GLU A 28 -21.14 -1.33 -48.37
C GLU A 28 -22.68 -1.33 -48.40
N PRO A 29 -23.40 -2.16 -47.62
CA PRO A 29 -23.00 -2.58 -46.28
C PRO A 29 -23.22 -4.08 -45.96
N ALA A 30 -22.38 -4.63 -45.06
CA ALA A 30 -22.69 -5.87 -44.35
C ALA A 30 -22.41 -5.68 -42.87
N THR A 31 -23.43 -5.21 -42.16
CA THR A 31 -23.52 -5.19 -40.71
C THR A 31 -23.75 -6.61 -40.19
N ALA A 32 -22.73 -7.20 -39.57
CA ALA A 32 -22.91 -8.34 -38.67
C ALA A 32 -21.92 -8.23 -37.49
N ARG A 33 -22.48 -7.66 -36.43
CA ARG A 33 -22.01 -7.55 -35.04
C ARG A 33 -20.99 -8.64 -34.63
N GLY A 34 -19.73 -8.25 -34.50
CA GLY A 34 -18.85 -8.80 -33.47
C GLY A 34 -19.08 -7.98 -32.21
N GLU A 35 -19.88 -8.51 -31.28
CA GLU A 35 -20.05 -7.96 -29.94
C GLU A 35 -18.71 -7.98 -29.20
N ALA A 36 -17.94 -6.91 -29.37
CA ALA A 36 -17.03 -6.45 -28.34
C ALA A 36 -17.91 -6.01 -27.17
N ALA A 37 -18.19 -6.95 -26.25
CA ALA A 37 -18.82 -6.69 -24.97
C ALA A 37 -17.89 -5.81 -24.13
N GLY A 38 -17.97 -4.50 -24.38
CA GLY A 38 -17.61 -3.47 -23.44
C GLY A 38 -18.73 -3.32 -22.41
N ALA A 39 -18.29 -2.96 -21.19
CA ALA A 39 -19.05 -2.70 -19.97
C ALA A 39 -19.40 -3.94 -19.14
N GLU A 40 -18.56 -4.21 -18.12
CA GLU A 40 -19.03 -4.50 -16.76
C GLU A 40 -17.90 -4.29 -15.74
N PRO A 41 -17.78 -3.09 -15.14
CA PRO A 41 -17.30 -2.98 -13.78
C PRO A 41 -18.44 -3.42 -12.83
N ALA A 42 -18.16 -4.37 -11.94
CA ALA A 42 -19.06 -4.96 -10.93
C ALA A 42 -20.00 -6.11 -11.38
N THR A 43 -19.47 -7.13 -12.05
CA THR A 43 -20.06 -8.48 -11.95
C THR A 43 -19.22 -9.44 -11.14
N ALA A 44 -19.90 -10.38 -10.47
CA ALA A 44 -19.27 -11.40 -9.64
C ALA A 44 -18.14 -12.14 -10.37
N ARG A 45 -18.25 -12.29 -11.70
CA ARG A 45 -17.21 -12.89 -12.55
C ARG A 45 -15.97 -12.00 -12.69
N GLY A 46 -16.15 -10.69 -12.80
CA GLY A 46 -15.05 -9.73 -12.86
C GLY A 46 -14.28 -9.66 -11.54
N GLU A 47 -15.00 -9.63 -10.41
CA GLU A 47 -14.39 -9.67 -9.07
C GLU A 47 -13.64 -10.98 -8.83
N GLN A 48 -14.21 -12.12 -9.24
CA GLN A 48 -13.55 -13.42 -9.14
C GLN A 48 -12.25 -13.47 -9.96
N THR A 49 -12.26 -12.88 -11.17
CA THR A 49 -11.06 -12.81 -12.03
C THR A 49 -10.00 -11.89 -11.41
N ARG A 50 -10.40 -10.73 -10.89
CA ARG A 50 -9.51 -9.80 -10.18
C ARG A 50 -8.83 -10.47 -9.00
N LYS A 51 -9.62 -11.18 -8.17
CA LYS A 51 -9.10 -11.94 -7.03
C LYS A 51 -8.14 -13.06 -7.46
N LEU A 52 -8.49 -13.83 -8.49
CA LEU A 52 -7.63 -14.88 -9.03
C LEU A 52 -6.24 -14.34 -9.44
N ILE A 53 -6.20 -13.19 -10.12
CA ILE A 53 -4.95 -12.55 -10.54
C ILE A 53 -4.12 -12.14 -9.31
N LEU A 54 -4.74 -11.51 -8.31
CA LEU A 54 -4.06 -11.09 -7.09
C LEU A 54 -3.51 -12.28 -6.29
N ASP A 55 -4.33 -13.30 -6.04
CA ASP A 55 -3.93 -14.50 -5.30
C ASP A 55 -2.75 -15.21 -6.01
N THR A 56 -2.81 -15.28 -7.34
CA THR A 56 -1.73 -15.84 -8.17
C THR A 56 -0.47 -15.00 -8.08
N ALA A 57 -0.58 -13.68 -8.16
CA ALA A 57 0.56 -12.77 -8.03
C ALA A 57 1.23 -12.92 -6.67
N MET A 58 0.44 -12.90 -5.59
CA MET A 58 0.98 -13.02 -4.24
C MET A 58 1.66 -14.36 -4.02
N ARG A 59 1.09 -15.45 -4.53
CA ARG A 59 1.75 -16.76 -4.51
C ARG A 59 3.09 -16.73 -5.26
N LEU A 60 3.13 -16.17 -6.47
CA LEU A 60 4.37 -16.06 -7.23
C LEU A 60 5.42 -15.16 -6.54
N PHE A 61 4.99 -14.08 -5.89
CA PHE A 61 5.88 -13.23 -5.11
C PHE A 61 6.50 -13.97 -3.92
N ARG A 62 5.75 -14.85 -3.25
CA ARG A 62 6.28 -15.71 -2.18
C ARG A 62 7.25 -16.76 -2.70
N GLU A 63 6.91 -17.41 -3.82
CA GLU A 63 7.70 -18.51 -4.38
C GLU A 63 8.98 -18.06 -5.10
N ARG A 64 8.92 -16.94 -5.84
CA ARG A 64 9.99 -16.49 -6.75
C ARG A 64 10.59 -15.14 -6.36
N GLY A 65 9.99 -14.45 -5.39
CA GLY A 65 10.33 -13.08 -5.05
C GLY A 65 9.66 -12.04 -5.95
N TYR A 66 9.44 -10.85 -5.39
CA TYR A 66 8.81 -9.72 -6.08
C TYR A 66 9.59 -9.30 -7.34
N ALA A 67 10.92 -9.19 -7.24
CA ALA A 67 11.76 -8.68 -8.32
C ALA A 67 11.73 -9.58 -9.57
N GLN A 68 11.71 -10.91 -9.39
CA GLN A 68 11.76 -11.89 -10.49
C GLN A 68 10.39 -12.16 -11.12
N THR A 69 9.31 -11.73 -10.47
CA THR A 69 7.94 -11.93 -10.97
C THR A 69 7.55 -10.81 -11.92
N THR A 70 6.95 -11.18 -13.06
CA THR A 70 6.48 -10.24 -14.10
C THR A 70 4.96 -10.36 -14.27
N MET A 71 4.30 -9.28 -14.69
CA MET A 71 2.86 -9.31 -14.99
C MET A 71 2.49 -10.39 -16.02
N ARG A 72 3.35 -10.64 -17.00
CA ARG A 72 3.15 -11.72 -17.98
C ARG A 72 3.19 -13.11 -17.33
N ALA A 73 4.09 -13.32 -16.37
CA ALA A 73 4.14 -14.58 -15.62
C ALA A 73 2.88 -14.76 -14.76
N VAL A 74 2.42 -13.71 -14.10
CA VAL A 74 1.15 -13.71 -13.34
C VAL A 74 -0.02 -14.07 -14.25
N ALA A 75 -0.17 -13.39 -15.39
CA ALA A 75 -1.26 -13.63 -16.32
C ALA A 75 -1.27 -15.08 -16.85
N LYS A 76 -0.09 -15.58 -17.26
CA LYS A 76 0.09 -16.96 -17.73
C LYS A 76 -0.34 -17.96 -16.65
N GLU A 77 0.12 -17.77 -15.43
CA GLU A 77 -0.14 -18.67 -14.31
C GLU A 77 -1.61 -18.61 -13.86
N ALA A 78 -2.23 -17.43 -13.91
CA ALA A 78 -3.65 -17.23 -13.61
C ALA A 78 -4.58 -17.71 -14.74
N GLY A 79 -4.03 -18.13 -15.89
CA GLY A 79 -4.82 -18.59 -17.03
C GLY A 79 -5.60 -17.46 -17.72
N VAL A 80 -5.14 -16.21 -17.63
CA VAL A 80 -5.79 -15.04 -18.24
C VAL A 80 -4.92 -14.41 -19.33
N ALA A 81 -5.55 -13.70 -20.27
CA ALA A 81 -4.81 -12.90 -21.23
C ALA A 81 -4.01 -11.79 -20.52
N VAL A 82 -2.80 -11.49 -21.02
CA VAL A 82 -1.93 -10.45 -20.44
C VAL A 82 -2.63 -9.08 -20.41
N GLY A 83 -3.34 -8.72 -21.48
CA GLY A 83 -4.13 -7.48 -21.52
C GLY A 83 -5.22 -7.44 -20.43
N ASN A 84 -5.83 -8.59 -20.11
CA ASN A 84 -6.82 -8.68 -19.04
C ASN A 84 -6.17 -8.49 -17.65
N ALA A 85 -4.96 -9.02 -17.44
CA ALA A 85 -4.23 -8.79 -16.19
C ALA A 85 -3.88 -7.31 -15.99
N TYR A 86 -3.41 -6.62 -17.04
CA TYR A 86 -3.15 -5.18 -16.99
C TYR A 86 -4.42 -4.33 -16.88
N TYR A 87 -5.55 -4.81 -17.42
CA TYR A 87 -6.84 -4.16 -17.25
C TYR A 87 -7.25 -4.08 -15.77
N TYR A 88 -7.11 -5.17 -15.00
CA TYR A 88 -7.39 -5.17 -13.56
C TYR A 88 -6.30 -4.49 -12.73
N PHE A 89 -5.04 -4.71 -13.09
CA PHE A 89 -3.89 -4.21 -12.36
C PHE A 89 -2.89 -3.55 -13.33
N GLY A 90 -2.98 -2.22 -13.44
CA GLY A 90 -2.16 -1.43 -14.36
C GLY A 90 -0.63 -1.60 -14.19
N SER A 91 -0.16 -2.12 -13.07
CA SER A 91 1.26 -2.41 -12.84
C SER A 91 1.47 -3.53 -11.82
N LYS A 92 2.73 -3.98 -11.69
CA LYS A 92 3.10 -4.93 -10.63
C LYS A 92 2.98 -4.30 -9.24
N GLU A 93 3.23 -3.01 -9.15
CA GLU A 93 3.12 -2.21 -7.94
C GLU A 93 1.66 -2.11 -7.48
N HIS A 94 0.72 -2.00 -8.43
CA HIS A 94 -0.71 -1.97 -8.12
C HIS A 94 -1.19 -3.27 -7.45
N LEU A 95 -0.58 -4.43 -7.76
CA LEU A 95 -0.86 -5.69 -7.04
C LEU A 95 -0.47 -5.62 -5.56
N ILE A 96 0.66 -4.96 -5.24
CA ILE A 96 1.07 -4.79 -3.85
C ILE A 96 0.17 -3.79 -3.12
N GLN A 97 -0.22 -2.70 -3.78
CA GLN A 97 -1.15 -1.74 -3.19
C GLN A 97 -2.49 -2.40 -2.86
N GLU A 98 -2.98 -3.27 -3.74
CA GLU A 98 -4.17 -4.08 -3.45
C GLU A 98 -3.94 -5.06 -2.30
N PHE A 99 -2.79 -5.73 -2.26
CA PHE A 99 -2.44 -6.61 -1.15
C PHE A 99 -2.41 -5.87 0.21
N TYR A 100 -1.91 -4.63 0.23
CA TYR A 100 -1.97 -3.79 1.43
C TYR A 100 -3.41 -3.45 1.82
N ALA A 101 -4.28 -3.15 0.84
CA ALA A 101 -5.69 -2.88 1.08
C ALA A 101 -6.41 -4.12 1.65
N GLU A 102 -6.22 -5.31 1.07
CA GLU A 102 -6.80 -6.57 1.60
C GLU A 102 -6.29 -6.89 3.01
N THR A 103 -4.98 -6.70 3.24
CA THR A 103 -4.36 -6.87 4.56
C THR A 103 -4.99 -5.95 5.60
N LEU A 104 -5.27 -4.69 5.24
CA LEU A 104 -5.92 -3.75 6.13
C LEU A 104 -7.39 -4.11 6.41
N VAL A 105 -8.13 -4.59 5.40
CA VAL A 105 -9.51 -5.08 5.59
C VAL A 105 -9.55 -6.23 6.58
N GLU A 106 -8.62 -7.18 6.46
CA GLU A 106 -8.51 -8.31 7.38
C GLU A 106 -8.07 -7.85 8.79
N HIS A 107 -7.11 -6.92 8.88
CA HIS A 107 -6.69 -6.31 10.15
C HIS A 107 -7.88 -5.66 10.87
N ARG A 108 -8.68 -4.86 10.15
CA ARG A 108 -9.90 -4.23 10.68
C ARG A 108 -10.92 -5.28 11.14
N THR A 109 -11.12 -6.33 10.35
CA THR A 109 -12.04 -7.43 10.67
C THR A 109 -11.64 -8.13 11.96
N ARG A 110 -10.35 -8.45 12.13
CA ARG A 110 -9.82 -9.05 13.37
C ARG A 110 -9.93 -8.11 14.56
N ALA A 111 -9.61 -6.84 14.37
CA ALA A 111 -9.69 -5.82 15.41
C ALA A 111 -11.13 -5.54 15.86
N ALA A 112 -12.13 -5.71 14.99
CA ALA A 112 -13.52 -5.39 15.30
C ALA A 112 -14.03 -6.10 16.57
N ARG A 113 -13.61 -7.35 16.82
CA ARG A 113 -14.03 -8.10 18.01
C ARG A 113 -13.54 -7.45 19.31
N VAL A 114 -12.28 -7.04 19.37
CA VAL A 114 -11.73 -6.39 20.57
C VAL A 114 -12.29 -4.97 20.71
N LEU A 115 -12.47 -4.26 19.60
CA LEU A 115 -13.03 -2.90 19.62
C LEU A 115 -14.53 -2.88 19.99
N ALA A 116 -15.26 -3.98 19.83
CA ALA A 116 -16.65 -4.09 20.25
C ALA A 116 -16.81 -4.40 21.75
N THR A 117 -15.79 -4.98 22.39
CA THR A 117 -15.90 -5.53 23.75
C THR A 117 -15.10 -4.74 24.78
N GLU A 118 -13.95 -4.20 24.39
CA GLU A 118 -13.05 -3.50 25.30
C GLU A 118 -13.29 -1.99 25.30
N THR A 119 -13.25 -1.39 26.49
CA THR A 119 -13.41 0.06 26.69
C THR A 119 -12.13 0.75 27.15
N GLY A 120 -11.17 0.03 27.72
CA GLY A 120 -9.86 0.56 28.09
C GLY A 120 -8.98 0.80 26.88
N PHE A 121 -8.24 1.92 26.87
CA PHE A 121 -7.37 2.26 25.74
C PHE A 121 -6.23 1.26 25.54
N ALA A 122 -5.60 0.83 26.63
CA ALA A 122 -4.56 -0.19 26.59
C ALA A 122 -5.05 -1.51 25.97
N GLU A 123 -6.24 -1.97 26.36
CA GLU A 123 -6.85 -3.21 25.88
C GLU A 123 -7.16 -3.12 24.39
N ARG A 124 -7.80 -2.03 23.97
CA ARG A 124 -8.14 -1.76 22.56
C ARG A 124 -6.88 -1.65 21.70
N LEU A 125 -5.89 -0.87 22.12
CA LEU A 125 -4.64 -0.69 21.37
C LEU A 125 -3.86 -2.01 21.26
N ARG A 126 -3.72 -2.75 22.36
CA ARG A 126 -3.06 -4.07 22.36
C ARG A 126 -3.74 -5.04 21.41
N GLY A 127 -5.07 -5.09 21.43
CA GLY A 127 -5.82 -5.96 20.54
C GLY A 127 -5.70 -5.55 19.07
N VAL A 128 -5.71 -4.25 18.75
CA VAL A 128 -5.46 -3.75 17.38
C VAL A 128 -4.05 -4.13 16.91
N LEU A 129 -3.02 -3.95 17.75
CA LEU A 129 -1.64 -4.28 17.37
C LEU A 129 -1.45 -5.79 17.14
N HIS A 130 -1.98 -6.65 18.02
CA HIS A 130 -1.93 -8.10 17.82
C HIS A 130 -2.71 -8.54 16.59
N ALA A 131 -3.91 -7.98 16.35
CA ALA A 131 -4.69 -8.28 15.16
C ALA A 131 -3.91 -7.98 13.86
N GLY A 132 -3.12 -6.91 13.84
CA GLY A 132 -2.28 -6.56 12.69
C GLY A 132 -1.16 -7.57 12.45
N VAL A 133 -0.44 -7.95 13.52
CA VAL A 133 0.60 -8.99 13.46
C VAL A 133 0.03 -10.34 13.04
N ASP A 134 -1.14 -10.71 13.57
CA ASP A 134 -1.80 -11.99 13.25
C ASP A 134 -2.22 -12.07 11.78
N THR A 135 -2.69 -10.96 11.18
CA THR A 135 -2.97 -10.90 9.74
C THR A 135 -1.73 -11.16 8.89
N MET A 136 -0.58 -10.62 9.31
CA MET A 136 0.66 -10.70 8.53
C MET A 136 1.46 -11.99 8.77
N THR A 137 1.21 -12.71 9.87
CA THR A 137 1.94 -13.93 10.28
C THR A 137 2.08 -14.97 9.15
N PRO A 138 1.04 -15.31 8.36
CA PRO A 138 1.17 -16.26 7.25
C PRO A 138 2.13 -15.82 6.14
N SER A 139 2.47 -14.53 6.09
CA SER A 139 3.34 -13.93 5.08
C SER A 139 4.68 -13.44 5.65
N HIS A 140 5.11 -13.93 6.83
CA HIS A 140 6.35 -13.49 7.48
C HIS A 140 7.61 -13.62 6.61
N GLU A 141 7.83 -14.79 6.01
CA GLU A 141 8.98 -15.02 5.13
C GLU A 141 8.98 -14.08 3.93
N PHE A 142 7.81 -13.87 3.34
CA PHE A 142 7.64 -12.94 2.24
C PHE A 142 7.92 -11.51 2.66
N ALA A 143 7.34 -11.06 3.78
CA ALA A 143 7.55 -9.71 4.30
C ALA A 143 9.03 -9.41 4.55
N ALA A 144 9.80 -10.38 5.08
CA ALA A 144 11.24 -10.22 5.26
C ALA A 144 11.99 -10.05 3.94
N SER A 145 11.66 -10.85 2.92
CA SER A 145 12.26 -10.72 1.59
C SER A 145 11.85 -9.42 0.87
N PHE A 146 10.59 -9.00 1.05
CA PHE A 146 9.98 -7.85 0.39
C PHE A 146 10.37 -6.52 1.07
N PHE A 147 10.72 -6.56 2.36
CA PHE A 147 11.11 -5.39 3.13
C PHE A 147 12.20 -4.57 2.45
N LYS A 148 13.19 -5.22 1.82
CA LYS A 148 14.24 -4.51 1.08
C LYS A 148 13.69 -3.60 -0.02
N THR A 149 12.65 -4.02 -0.72
CA THR A 149 12.01 -3.26 -1.80
C THR A 149 11.05 -2.20 -1.25
N ALA A 150 10.33 -2.50 -0.17
CA ALA A 150 9.41 -1.55 0.45
C ALA A 150 10.14 -0.44 1.25
N ALA A 151 11.32 -0.73 1.81
CA ALA A 151 12.10 0.20 2.63
C ALA A 151 12.92 1.21 1.81
N GLU A 152 12.99 1.05 0.48
CA GLU A 152 13.64 2.02 -0.40
C GLU A 152 12.83 3.34 -0.40
N PRO A 153 13.43 4.50 -0.04
CA PRO A 153 12.68 5.74 0.19
C PRO A 153 11.87 6.24 -1.02
N THR A 154 12.36 5.97 -2.23
CA THR A 154 11.72 6.37 -3.50
C THR A 154 10.79 5.30 -4.05
N SER A 155 10.61 4.18 -3.34
CA SER A 155 9.76 3.09 -3.79
C SER A 155 8.29 3.44 -3.64
N PRO A 156 7.46 3.29 -4.69
CA PRO A 156 6.02 3.46 -4.57
C PRO A 156 5.38 2.40 -3.67
N LEU A 157 6.12 1.34 -3.32
CA LEU A 157 5.68 0.26 -2.41
C LEU A 157 5.94 0.58 -0.94
N SER A 158 6.65 1.67 -0.66
CA SER A 158 6.86 2.12 0.71
C SER A 158 5.52 2.41 1.39
N PRO A 159 5.30 1.99 2.64
CA PRO A 159 4.13 2.41 3.42
C PRO A 159 4.02 3.94 3.57
N PHE A 160 5.12 4.66 3.35
CA PHE A 160 5.21 6.12 3.40
C PHE A 160 5.05 6.80 2.03
N SER A 161 4.90 6.05 0.94
CA SER A 161 4.71 6.61 -0.40
C SER A 161 3.35 7.31 -0.56
N THR A 162 3.23 8.11 -1.60
CA THR A 162 1.96 8.71 -2.02
C THR A 162 0.94 7.66 -2.45
N GLU A 163 1.39 6.60 -3.12
CA GLU A 163 0.59 5.49 -3.61
C GLU A 163 -0.04 4.69 -2.47
N SER A 164 0.69 4.55 -1.36
CA SER A 164 0.20 3.86 -0.15
C SER A 164 -0.68 4.75 0.73
N SER A 165 -0.90 6.03 0.39
CA SER A 165 -1.67 6.97 1.22
C SER A 165 -3.08 6.50 1.55
N PRO A 166 -3.89 5.93 0.63
CA PRO A 166 -5.25 5.51 0.98
C PRO A 166 -5.27 4.41 2.05
N THR A 167 -4.37 3.44 1.93
CA THR A 167 -4.21 2.36 2.92
C THR A 167 -3.67 2.91 4.23
N ARG A 168 -2.67 3.79 4.19
CA ARG A 168 -2.11 4.42 5.39
C ARG A 168 -3.18 5.20 6.15
N ASP A 169 -3.95 6.03 5.47
CA ASP A 169 -5.01 6.85 6.08
C ASP A 169 -6.10 5.99 6.70
N ALA A 170 -6.49 4.90 6.03
CA ALA A 170 -7.45 3.94 6.56
C ALA A 170 -6.88 3.14 7.76
N SER A 171 -5.57 2.86 7.79
CA SER A 171 -4.91 2.27 8.96
C SER A 171 -4.85 3.23 10.13
N ILE A 172 -4.51 4.51 9.90
CA ILE A 172 -4.57 5.57 10.91
C ILE A 172 -5.99 5.72 11.45
N ALA A 173 -7.01 5.61 10.59
CA ALA A 173 -8.42 5.64 11.02
C ALA A 173 -8.79 4.47 11.96
N LEU A 174 -8.19 3.28 11.79
CA LEU A 174 -8.37 2.17 12.73
C LEU A 174 -7.77 2.48 14.11
N PHE A 175 -6.59 3.10 14.18
CA PHE A 175 -6.03 3.58 15.45
C PHE A 175 -6.86 4.70 16.07
N ARG A 176 -7.44 5.58 15.24
CA ARG A 176 -8.39 6.61 15.70
C ARG A 176 -9.62 5.97 16.33
N GLU A 177 -10.19 4.94 15.72
CA GLU A 177 -11.33 4.18 16.27
C GLU A 177 -11.00 3.48 17.60
N ALA A 178 -9.79 2.95 17.73
CA ALA A 178 -9.29 2.39 18.98
C ALA A 178 -9.26 3.45 20.09
N LEU A 179 -8.81 4.67 19.77
CA LEU A 179 -8.74 5.78 20.70
C LEU A 179 -10.12 6.35 21.05
N THR A 180 -10.95 6.68 20.06
CA THR A 180 -12.24 7.37 20.26
C THR A 180 -13.27 6.50 20.97
N GLY A 181 -13.25 5.18 20.73
CA GLY A 181 -14.11 4.24 21.45
C GLY A 181 -13.60 3.85 22.84
N SER A 182 -12.52 4.46 23.33
CA SER A 182 -11.94 4.16 24.64
C SER A 182 -12.35 5.16 25.72
N THR A 183 -12.13 4.80 26.99
CA THR A 183 -12.31 5.69 28.15
C THR A 183 -11.11 6.60 28.41
N ALA A 184 -10.09 6.60 27.55
CA ALA A 184 -8.88 7.38 27.78
C ALA A 184 -9.15 8.89 27.79
N LYS A 185 -8.67 9.56 28.84
CA LYS A 185 -8.66 11.03 28.88
C LYS A 185 -7.32 11.54 28.37
N VAL A 186 -7.33 11.95 27.12
CA VAL A 186 -6.18 12.50 26.38
C VAL A 186 -6.32 14.01 26.28
N ASP A 187 -5.21 14.73 26.33
CA ASP A 187 -5.19 16.15 25.99
C ASP A 187 -5.76 16.37 24.57
N PRO A 188 -6.64 17.35 24.34
CA PRO A 188 -7.24 17.58 23.02
C PRO A 188 -6.22 17.79 21.90
N GLU A 189 -5.13 18.52 22.15
CA GLU A 189 -4.12 18.79 21.12
C GLU A 189 -3.39 17.50 20.70
N LEU A 190 -3.14 16.60 21.66
CA LEU A 190 -2.54 15.29 21.39
C LEU A 190 -3.53 14.32 20.74
N ARG A 191 -4.82 14.40 21.08
CA ARG A 191 -5.85 13.46 20.61
C ARG A 191 -5.93 13.40 19.08
N ASP A 192 -5.75 14.53 18.40
CA ASP A 192 -5.86 14.59 16.94
C ASP A 192 -4.66 13.96 16.23
N GLU A 193 -3.49 14.01 16.85
CA GLU A 193 -2.21 13.61 16.28
C GLU A 193 -1.80 12.18 16.73
N LEU A 194 -2.34 11.72 17.86
CA LEU A 194 -2.05 10.42 18.45
C LEU A 194 -2.31 9.23 17.50
N PRO A 195 -3.38 9.18 16.69
CA PRO A 195 -3.59 8.06 15.76
C PRO A 195 -2.44 7.87 14.76
N GLU A 196 -1.88 8.96 14.25
CA GLU A 196 -0.73 8.93 13.34
C GLU A 196 0.53 8.45 14.06
N LEU A 197 0.77 8.93 15.29
CA LEU A 197 1.87 8.44 16.13
C LEU A 197 1.76 6.96 16.47
N LEU A 198 0.54 6.46 16.73
CA LEU A 198 0.29 5.05 16.99
C LEU A 198 0.53 4.21 15.74
N TRP A 199 0.15 4.71 14.56
CA TRP A 199 0.47 4.07 13.29
C TRP A 199 1.98 4.04 13.03
N LEU A 200 2.71 5.12 13.32
CA LEU A 200 4.19 5.14 13.24
C LEU A 200 4.82 4.13 14.21
N ALA A 201 4.32 4.06 15.45
CA ALA A 201 4.77 3.05 16.41
C ALA A 201 4.47 1.62 15.91
N TYR A 202 3.32 1.42 15.27
CA TYR A 202 2.98 0.14 14.63
C TYR A 202 3.92 -0.19 13.47
N MET A 203 4.34 0.77 12.64
CA MET A 203 5.39 0.54 11.64
C MET A 203 6.71 0.09 12.27
N GLY A 204 7.06 0.64 13.44
CA GLY A 204 8.20 0.15 14.24
C GLY A 204 8.01 -1.30 14.73
N VAL A 205 6.80 -1.67 15.15
CA VAL A 205 6.45 -3.05 15.52
C VAL A 205 6.56 -3.99 14.30
N ILE A 206 6.03 -3.60 13.14
CA ILE A 206 6.13 -4.39 11.90
C ILE A 206 7.59 -4.55 11.46
N LEU A 207 8.39 -3.49 11.57
CA LEU A 207 9.82 -3.57 11.33
C LEU A 207 10.47 -4.59 12.26
N TYR A 208 10.22 -4.53 13.56
CA TYR A 208 10.75 -5.50 14.51
C TYR A 208 10.28 -6.93 14.20
N TRP A 209 8.99 -7.10 13.88
CA TRP A 209 8.37 -8.36 13.50
C TRP A 209 9.05 -9.01 12.29
N VAL A 210 9.41 -8.22 11.27
CA VAL A 210 10.17 -8.72 10.11
C VAL A 210 11.50 -9.38 10.55
N TYR A 211 12.17 -8.87 11.57
CA TYR A 211 13.44 -9.42 12.07
C TYR A 211 13.26 -10.46 13.19
N ASP A 212 12.06 -10.64 13.71
CA ASP A 212 11.78 -11.56 14.80
C ASP A 212 11.73 -13.01 14.29
N ARG A 213 12.77 -13.77 14.62
CA ARG A 213 12.90 -15.20 14.30
C ARG A 213 12.48 -16.13 15.44
N SER A 214 11.91 -15.59 16.51
CA SER A 214 11.36 -16.44 17.59
C SER A 214 10.12 -17.21 17.10
N PRO A 215 9.84 -18.40 17.66
CA PRO A 215 8.62 -19.15 17.32
C PRO A 215 7.39 -18.25 17.48
N ASP A 216 6.51 -18.28 16.47
CA ASP A 216 5.28 -17.46 16.37
C ASP A 216 5.46 -15.96 16.65
N GLN A 217 6.67 -15.46 16.39
CA GLN A 217 7.11 -14.07 16.67
C GLN A 217 6.78 -13.63 18.11
N THR A 218 7.03 -14.53 19.07
CA THR A 218 6.80 -14.30 20.51
C THR A 218 7.50 -13.05 21.06
N LYS A 219 8.66 -12.66 20.54
CA LYS A 219 9.34 -11.42 20.96
C LYS A 219 8.59 -10.16 20.52
N THR A 220 8.04 -10.15 19.31
CA THR A 220 7.17 -9.09 18.81
C THR A 220 5.93 -8.95 19.68
N ARG A 221 5.31 -10.08 20.04
CA ARG A 221 4.15 -10.10 20.94
C ARG A 221 4.52 -9.57 22.33
N ALA A 222 5.69 -9.93 22.84
CA ALA A 222 6.22 -9.38 24.10
C ALA A 222 6.49 -7.87 24.02
N LEU A 223 7.02 -7.37 22.89
CA LEU A 223 7.21 -5.94 22.65
C LEU A 223 5.86 -5.19 22.72
N ILE A 224 4.82 -5.69 22.03
CA ILE A 224 3.47 -5.11 22.08
C ILE A 224 2.97 -5.09 23.54
N ASN A 225 3.04 -6.23 24.22
CA ASN A 225 2.54 -6.36 25.60
C ASN A 225 3.28 -5.46 26.59
N GLY A 226 4.58 -5.22 26.39
CA GLY A 226 5.39 -4.33 27.21
C GLY A 226 5.22 -2.84 26.89
N ALA A 227 5.09 -2.50 25.60
CA ALA A 227 5.00 -1.11 25.15
C ALA A 227 3.63 -0.47 25.43
N VAL A 228 2.54 -1.22 25.23
CA VAL A 228 1.18 -0.68 25.35
C VAL A 228 0.87 -0.07 26.72
N PRO A 229 1.21 -0.71 27.87
CA PRO A 229 1.01 -0.10 29.18
C PRO A 229 1.83 1.18 29.42
N LEU A 230 2.96 1.34 28.72
CA LEU A 230 3.76 2.57 28.78
C LEU A 230 3.10 3.67 27.96
N ILE A 231 2.64 3.35 26.75
CA ILE A 231 1.90 4.27 25.89
C ILE A 231 0.63 4.77 26.60
N ASP A 232 -0.17 3.87 27.18
CA ASP A 232 -1.38 4.24 27.93
C ASP A 232 -1.08 5.18 29.10
N ARG A 233 -0.01 4.92 29.87
CA ARG A 233 0.45 5.81 30.94
C ARG A 233 0.87 7.18 30.41
N LEU A 234 1.67 7.25 29.35
CA LEU A 234 2.12 8.50 28.75
C LEU A 234 0.93 9.33 28.22
N VAL A 235 0.00 8.66 27.54
CA VAL A 235 -1.26 9.26 27.07
C VAL A 235 -2.08 9.78 28.26
N GLY A 236 -2.18 9.01 29.34
CA GLY A 236 -2.83 9.44 30.57
C GLY A 236 -2.17 10.67 31.20
N LEU A 237 -0.84 10.73 31.22
CA LEU A 237 -0.06 11.84 31.76
C LEU A 237 -0.13 13.11 30.90
N SER A 238 -0.40 13.00 29.60
CA SER A 238 -0.52 14.16 28.68
C SER A 238 -1.51 15.23 29.15
N ARG A 239 -2.52 14.85 29.94
CA ARG A 239 -3.52 15.77 30.51
C ARG A 239 -2.98 16.67 31.61
N LEU A 240 -1.84 16.31 32.22
CA LEU A 240 -1.26 17.06 33.33
C LEU A 240 -0.74 18.40 32.80
N ARG A 241 -1.20 19.50 33.40
CA ARG A 241 -0.82 20.85 32.97
C ARG A 241 0.70 21.05 32.87
N VAL A 242 1.46 20.43 33.76
CA VAL A 242 2.93 20.53 33.81
C VAL A 242 3.61 19.91 32.56
N LEU A 243 2.96 18.95 31.89
CA LEU A 243 3.51 18.27 30.72
C LEU A 243 3.04 18.87 29.38
N ARG A 244 2.13 19.85 29.40
CA ARG A 244 1.62 20.50 28.18
C ARG A 244 2.71 21.13 27.30
N PRO A 245 3.74 21.82 27.83
CA PRO A 245 4.82 22.36 26.99
C PRO A 245 5.53 21.25 26.21
N VAL A 246 5.86 20.14 26.88
CA VAL A 246 6.50 18.98 26.26
C VAL A 246 5.61 18.38 25.19
N THR A 247 4.32 18.21 25.47
CA THR A 247 3.36 17.73 24.46
C THR A 247 3.38 18.64 23.23
N ARG A 248 3.33 19.97 23.41
CA ARG A 248 3.38 20.93 22.30
C ARG A 248 4.67 20.86 21.50
N ASP A 249 5.82 20.70 22.16
CA ASP A 249 7.11 20.58 21.47
C ASP A 249 7.15 19.31 20.59
N VAL A 250 6.65 18.19 21.11
CA VAL A 250 6.50 16.94 20.35
C VAL A 250 5.55 17.13 19.16
N LEU A 251 4.41 17.78 19.37
CA LEU A 251 3.46 18.08 18.28
C LEU A 251 4.04 19.02 17.23
N GLY A 252 4.83 20.02 17.66
CA GLY A 252 5.56 20.93 16.77
C GLY A 252 6.51 20.15 15.87
N LEU A 253 7.31 19.25 16.46
CA LEU A 253 8.22 18.39 15.70
C LEU A 253 7.47 17.53 14.67
N ILE A 254 6.36 16.88 15.06
CA ILE A 254 5.57 16.04 14.14
C ILE A 254 5.01 16.86 12.98
N ARG A 255 4.55 18.09 13.23
CA ARG A 255 4.06 18.98 12.17
C ARG A 255 5.18 19.43 11.23
N THR A 256 6.38 19.69 11.76
CA THR A 256 7.56 20.00 10.94
C THR A 256 7.97 18.81 10.07
N LEU A 257 7.92 17.58 10.59
CA LEU A 257 8.25 16.37 9.84
C LEU A 257 7.25 16.03 8.72
N ARG A 258 6.08 16.69 8.68
CA ARG A 258 5.06 16.53 7.64
C ARG A 258 5.20 17.49 6.46
N GLN A 259 6.01 18.54 6.59
CA GLN A 259 6.30 19.52 5.53
C GLN A 259 7.47 19.06 4.67
#